data_AF-A0A2H6MY16-F1
#
_entry.id   AF-A0A2H6MY16-F1
#
_cell.length_a   1.000
_cell.length_b   1.000
_cell.length_c   1.000
_cell.angle_alpha   90.00
_cell.angle_beta   90.00
_cell.angle_gamma   90.00
#
_symmetry.space_group_name_H-M   'P 1'
#
loop_
_entity.id
_entity.type
_entity.pdbx_description
1 polymer ?
#
loop_
_entity_poly.entity_id
_entity_poly.type
_entity_poly.pdbx_seq_one_letter_code
_entity_poly.pdbx_strand_id
1 'polypeptide(L)'
;SECECIGHFKLLFSLLRVHGAGQVQQLALEVVNIVTSNQDCVNNIAEAIVLSNLLALLHSLPSSRQLVLETLYALTSNTKIVKEAMLKGALIYLLDMFCNSTHPQVRSQTAELFAKMTTDKLVGPKVSITSSVDVSQIL
;
A
#
# COMPACT_ATOMS: atom_id res chain seq x y z
N SER A 1 -12.51 20.85 -16.33
CA SER A 1 -11.83 19.80 -17.13
C SER A 1 -10.99 18.91 -16.22
N GLU A 2 -11.62 18.23 -15.24
CA GLU A 2 -10.93 17.43 -14.21
C GLU A 2 -11.13 15.91 -14.40
N CYS A 3 -11.90 15.48 -15.41
CA CYS A 3 -12.19 14.08 -15.69
C CYS A 3 -11.08 13.33 -16.45
N GLU A 4 -10.06 14.01 -16.97
CA GLU A 4 -9.02 13.37 -17.79
C GLU A 4 -8.01 12.58 -16.94
N CYS A 5 -7.77 12.99 -15.69
CA CYS A 5 -6.82 12.31 -14.78
C CYS A 5 -7.28 10.93 -14.29
N ILE A 6 -8.59 10.69 -14.19
CA ILE A 6 -9.14 9.41 -13.71
C ILE A 6 -8.76 8.26 -14.66
N GLY A 7 -8.72 8.52 -15.97
CA GLY A 7 -8.28 7.55 -16.98
C GLY A 7 -6.79 7.23 -16.88
N HIS A 8 -5.96 8.23 -16.58
CA HIS A 8 -4.51 8.07 -16.51
C HIS A 8 -4.06 7.18 -15.35
N PHE A 9 -4.68 7.29 -14.17
CA PHE A 9 -4.33 6.40 -13.05
C PHE A 9 -4.77 4.96 -13.28
N LYS A 10 -5.91 4.72 -13.92
CA LYS A 10 -6.33 3.36 -14.30
C LYS A 10 -5.33 2.72 -15.25
N LEU A 11 -4.85 3.47 -16.25
CA LEU A 11 -3.81 3.01 -17.16
C LEU A 11 -2.49 2.77 -16.42
N LEU A 12 -2.01 3.73 -15.64
CA LEU A 12 -0.75 3.62 -14.88
C LEU A 12 -0.76 2.39 -13.97
N PHE A 13 -1.84 2.18 -13.21
CA PHE A 13 -1.96 1.02 -12.33
C PHE A 13 -2.19 -0.30 -13.11
N SER A 14 -2.68 -0.26 -14.35
CA SER A 14 -2.75 -1.45 -15.20
C SER A 14 -1.35 -1.94 -15.62
N LEU A 15 -0.37 -1.03 -15.75
CA LEU A 15 1.03 -1.38 -16.05
C LEU A 15 1.66 -2.20 -14.92
N LEU A 16 1.21 -1.99 -13.67
CA LEU A 16 1.63 -2.78 -12.51
C LEU A 16 1.23 -4.26 -12.62
N ARG A 17 0.27 -4.62 -13.49
CA ARG A 17 -0.20 -6.00 -13.68
C ARG A 17 0.45 -6.74 -14.84
N VAL A 18 1.37 -6.11 -15.58
CA VAL A 18 2.01 -6.75 -16.74
C VAL A 18 3.01 -7.80 -16.26
N HIS A 19 2.63 -9.07 -16.39
CA HIS A 19 3.49 -10.20 -16.05
C HIS A 19 4.70 -10.29 -17.00
N GLY A 20 5.87 -10.62 -16.45
CA GLY A 20 7.11 -10.75 -17.22
C GLY A 20 7.81 -9.43 -17.57
N ALA A 21 7.23 -8.28 -17.19
CA ALA A 21 7.80 -6.95 -17.44
C ALA A 21 8.19 -6.24 -16.12
N GLY A 22 9.04 -6.87 -15.31
CA GLY A 22 9.41 -6.37 -13.98
C GLY A 22 9.95 -4.93 -13.98
N GLN A 23 10.72 -4.55 -14.99
CA GLN A 23 11.22 -3.18 -15.14
C GLN A 23 10.11 -2.15 -15.37
N VAL A 24 9.09 -2.51 -16.16
CA VAL A 24 7.92 -1.63 -16.40
C VAL A 24 7.10 -1.50 -15.13
N GLN A 25 6.89 -2.60 -14.40
CA GLN A 25 6.20 -2.58 -13.11
C GLN A 25 6.93 -1.70 -12.09
N GLN A 26 8.26 -1.78 -12.04
CA GLN A 26 9.08 -0.96 -11.14
C GLN A 26 9.01 0.53 -11.51
N LEU A 27 9.20 0.89 -12.77
CA LEU A 27 9.12 2.29 -13.21
C LEU A 27 7.73 2.88 -12.98
N ALA A 28 6.67 2.11 -13.26
CA ALA A 28 5.31 2.52 -12.97
C ALA A 28 5.10 2.73 -11.47
N LEU A 29 5.64 1.84 -10.62
CA LEU A 29 5.57 1.98 -9.17
C LEU A 29 6.33 3.22 -8.67
N GLU A 30 7.52 3.52 -9.20
CA GLU A 30 8.28 4.73 -8.88
C GLU A 30 7.48 5.98 -9.21
N VAL A 31 6.83 6.04 -10.37
CA VAL A 31 5.93 7.14 -10.74
C VAL A 31 4.77 7.24 -9.77
N VAL A 32 4.12 6.13 -9.40
CA VAL A 32 3.03 6.12 -8.41
C VAL A 32 3.53 6.66 -7.06
N ASN A 33 4.71 6.25 -6.60
CA ASN A 33 5.29 6.72 -5.34
C ASN A 33 5.51 8.25 -5.36
N ILE A 34 6.09 8.77 -6.44
CA ILE A 34 6.34 10.21 -6.60
C ILE A 34 5.04 11.02 -6.50
N VAL A 35 3.98 10.58 -7.19
CA VAL A 35 2.71 11.32 -7.19
C VAL A 35 1.95 11.24 -5.86
N THR A 36 2.29 10.30 -4.96
CA THR A 36 1.68 10.27 -3.62
C THR A 36 2.01 11.48 -2.75
N SER A 37 3.05 12.25 -3.11
CA SER A 37 3.39 13.52 -2.45
C SER A 37 2.40 14.64 -2.77
N ASN A 38 1.55 14.47 -3.79
CA ASN A 38 0.53 15.44 -4.20
C ASN A 38 -0.87 14.97 -3.77
N GLN A 39 -1.54 15.75 -2.92
CA GLN A 39 -2.86 15.41 -2.38
C GLN A 39 -3.95 15.28 -3.46
N ASP A 40 -3.89 16.08 -4.53
CA ASP A 40 -4.85 15.98 -5.64
C ASP A 40 -4.65 14.67 -6.40
N CYS A 41 -3.41 14.22 -6.58
CA CYS A 41 -3.12 12.91 -7.15
C CYS A 41 -3.62 11.78 -6.25
N VAL A 42 -3.40 11.87 -4.93
CA VAL A 42 -3.91 10.88 -3.97
C VAL A 42 -5.44 10.79 -4.01
N ASN A 43 -6.13 11.92 -4.09
CA ASN A 43 -7.59 11.97 -4.24
C ASN A 43 -8.06 11.32 -5.54
N ASN A 44 -7.40 11.62 -6.67
CA ASN A 44 -7.72 11.02 -7.95
C ASN A 44 -7.48 9.49 -7.97
N ILE A 45 -6.42 9.01 -7.30
CA ILE A 45 -6.15 7.57 -7.13
C ILE A 45 -7.28 6.92 -6.32
N ALA A 46 -7.74 7.58 -5.25
CA ALA A 46 -8.84 7.09 -4.42
C ALA A 46 -10.15 6.93 -5.21
N GLU A 47 -10.44 7.84 -6.14
CA GLU A 47 -11.62 7.76 -7.03
C GLU A 47 -11.46 6.67 -8.12
N ALA A 48 -10.24 6.28 -8.46
CA ALA A 48 -9.99 5.30 -9.51
C ALA A 48 -10.21 3.84 -9.08
N ILE A 49 -10.21 3.54 -7.77
CA ILE A 49 -10.40 2.20 -7.18
C ILE A 49 -9.41 1.18 -7.77
N VAL A 50 -8.12 1.52 -7.73
CA VAL A 50 -7.02 0.78 -8.38
C VAL A 50 -6.08 0.11 -7.38
N LEU A 51 -6.39 0.12 -6.08
CA LEU A 51 -5.45 -0.28 -5.03
C LEU A 51 -5.14 -1.78 -5.05
N SER A 52 -6.04 -2.60 -5.59
CA SER A 52 -5.80 -4.03 -5.78
C SER A 52 -4.56 -4.33 -6.63
N ASN A 53 -4.20 -3.43 -7.56
CA ASN A 53 -3.00 -3.61 -8.38
C ASN A 53 -1.71 -3.45 -7.55
N LEU A 54 -1.69 -2.55 -6.57
CA LEU A 54 -0.55 -2.39 -5.65
C LEU A 54 -0.45 -3.57 -4.67
N LEU A 55 -1.58 -4.04 -4.14
CA LEU A 55 -1.58 -5.21 -3.24
C LEU A 55 -1.05 -6.47 -3.94
N ALA A 56 -1.36 -6.67 -5.23
CA ALA A 56 -0.82 -7.78 -6.01
C ALA A 56 0.70 -7.71 -6.17
N LEU A 57 1.28 -6.50 -6.27
CA LEU A 57 2.72 -6.31 -6.41
C LEU A 57 3.53 -6.77 -5.19
N LEU A 58 2.94 -6.77 -3.99
CA LEU A 58 3.59 -7.30 -2.79
C LEU A 58 4.03 -8.77 -2.96
N HIS A 59 3.28 -9.55 -3.72
CA HIS A 59 3.61 -10.93 -4.03
C HIS A 59 4.36 -11.08 -5.36
N SER A 60 3.94 -10.36 -6.41
CA SER A 60 4.47 -10.58 -7.76
C SER A 60 5.84 -9.93 -8.00
N LEU A 61 6.23 -8.93 -7.20
CA LEU A 61 7.51 -8.24 -7.35
C LEU A 61 8.26 -8.12 -6.01
N PRO A 62 8.87 -9.23 -5.52
CA PRO A 62 9.53 -9.26 -4.22
C PRO A 62 10.63 -8.21 -4.03
N SER A 63 11.35 -7.89 -5.10
CA SER A 63 12.43 -6.89 -5.12
C SER A 63 11.95 -5.47 -4.82
N SER A 64 10.68 -5.16 -5.07
CA SER A 64 10.10 -3.82 -4.90
C SER A 64 9.14 -3.71 -3.72
N ARG A 65 9.02 -4.75 -2.87
CA ARG A 65 8.10 -4.77 -1.72
C ARG A 65 8.23 -3.55 -0.81
N GLN A 66 9.45 -3.10 -0.56
CA GLN A 66 9.72 -1.94 0.27
C GLN A 66 9.11 -0.66 -0.32
N LEU A 67 9.28 -0.45 -1.63
CA LEU A 67 8.69 0.69 -2.33
C LEU A 67 7.15 0.57 -2.38
N VAL A 68 6.60 -0.63 -2.59
CA VAL A 68 5.15 -0.85 -2.54
C VAL A 68 4.59 -0.49 -1.15
N LEU A 69 5.26 -0.92 -0.08
CA LEU A 69 4.87 -0.60 1.30
C LEU A 69 4.94 0.91 1.58
N GLU A 70 5.99 1.58 1.11
CA GLU A 70 6.13 3.04 1.21
C GLU A 70 5.01 3.77 0.47
N THR A 71 4.72 3.36 -0.76
CA THR A 71 3.62 3.92 -1.57
C THR A 71 2.26 3.70 -0.88
N LEU A 72 2.00 2.49 -0.38
CA LEU A 72 0.78 2.20 0.38
C LEU A 72 0.68 3.04 1.65
N TYR A 73 1.79 3.25 2.35
CA TYR A 73 1.84 4.11 3.53
C TYR A 73 1.50 5.55 3.20
N ALA A 74 2.03 6.11 2.12
CA ALA A 74 1.70 7.46 1.69
C ALA A 74 0.20 7.58 1.32
N LEU A 75 -0.32 6.63 0.55
CA LEU A 75 -1.71 6.61 0.09
C LEU A 75 -2.74 6.41 1.21
N THR A 76 -2.40 5.64 2.26
CA THR A 76 -3.30 5.42 3.42
C THR A 76 -3.52 6.66 4.28
N SER A 77 -2.93 7.80 3.93
CA SER A 77 -3.33 9.11 4.48
C SER A 77 -4.73 9.54 4.00
N ASN A 78 -5.27 8.89 2.96
CA ASN A 78 -6.64 9.10 2.47
C ASN A 78 -7.57 7.96 2.95
N THR A 79 -8.64 8.33 3.66
CA THR A 79 -9.58 7.38 4.28
C THR A 79 -10.37 6.53 3.28
N LYS A 80 -10.63 7.03 2.05
CA LYS A 80 -11.27 6.24 0.99
C LYS A 80 -10.35 5.10 0.54
N ILE A 81 -9.05 5.38 0.44
CA ILE A 81 -8.04 4.38 0.11
C ILE A 81 -7.94 3.33 1.22
N VAL A 82 -7.92 3.74 2.49
CA VAL A 82 -7.93 2.81 3.63
C VAL A 82 -9.15 1.88 3.57
N LYS A 83 -10.34 2.42 3.31
CA LYS A 83 -11.56 1.62 3.16
C LYS A 83 -11.47 0.65 1.99
N GLU A 84 -11.00 1.09 0.82
CA GLU A 84 -10.79 0.22 -0.34
C GLU A 84 -9.81 -0.91 0.02
N ALA A 85 -8.65 -0.59 0.60
CA ALA A 85 -7.64 -1.54 1.01
C ALA A 85 -8.20 -2.64 1.92
N MET A 86 -8.97 -2.24 2.93
CA MET A 86 -9.58 -3.17 3.88
C MET A 86 -10.61 -4.07 3.20
N LEU A 87 -11.44 -3.53 2.29
CA LEU A 87 -12.38 -4.32 1.50
C LEU A 87 -11.68 -5.34 0.58
N LYS A 88 -10.46 -5.03 0.13
CA LYS A 88 -9.62 -5.93 -0.67
C LYS A 88 -8.77 -6.90 0.17
N GLY A 89 -8.92 -6.90 1.50
CA GLY A 89 -8.21 -7.81 2.39
C GLY A 89 -6.78 -7.40 2.73
N ALA A 90 -6.39 -6.14 2.53
CA ALA A 90 -5.02 -5.65 2.76
C ALA A 90 -4.46 -6.01 4.15
N LEU A 91 -5.27 -5.95 5.21
CA LEU A 91 -4.82 -6.29 6.57
C LEU A 91 -4.36 -7.75 6.69
N ILE A 92 -5.01 -8.69 5.98
CA ILE A 92 -4.61 -10.10 5.99
C ILE A 92 -3.29 -10.26 5.26
N TYR A 93 -3.11 -9.58 4.12
CA TYR A 93 -1.85 -9.58 3.38
C TYR A 93 -0.68 -9.00 4.20
N LEU A 94 -0.93 -7.89 4.90
CA LEU A 94 0.07 -7.28 5.78
C LEU A 94 0.41 -8.20 6.95
N LEU A 95 -0.59 -8.85 7.57
CA LEU A 95 -0.34 -9.78 8.67
C LEU A 95 0.47 -11.00 8.21
N ASP A 96 0.13 -11.59 7.06
CA ASP A 96 0.88 -12.69 6.45
C ASP A 96 2.34 -12.29 6.19
N MET A 97 2.54 -11.12 5.58
CA MET A 97 3.88 -10.63 5.27
C MET A 97 4.69 -10.26 6.52
N PHE A 98 4.05 -9.74 7.58
CA PHE A 98 4.70 -9.51 8.86
C PHE A 98 5.21 -10.81 9.48
N CYS A 99 4.39 -11.86 9.47
CA CYS A 99 4.74 -13.17 10.02
C CYS A 99 5.78 -13.92 9.18
N ASN A 100 5.72 -13.81 7.85
CA ASN A 100 6.50 -14.65 6.93
C ASN A 100 7.72 -13.96 6.31
N SER A 101 7.86 -12.63 6.41
CA SER A 101 9.01 -11.93 5.83
C SER A 101 10.28 -12.18 6.64
N THR A 102 11.33 -12.64 5.97
CA THR A 102 12.68 -12.78 6.55
C THR A 102 13.40 -11.44 6.68
N HIS A 103 12.98 -10.41 5.92
CA HIS A 103 13.62 -9.10 5.88
C HIS A 103 13.10 -8.18 7.01
N PRO A 104 13.93 -7.79 8.00
CA PRO A 104 13.48 -7.03 9.16
C PRO A 104 12.80 -5.70 8.81
N GLN A 105 13.33 -4.97 7.82
CA GLN A 105 12.76 -3.70 7.38
C GLN A 105 11.35 -3.85 6.79
N VAL A 106 11.13 -4.87 5.94
CA VAL A 106 9.81 -5.15 5.37
C VAL A 106 8.82 -5.49 6.48
N ARG A 107 9.23 -6.27 7.49
CA ARG A 107 8.37 -6.54 8.66
C ARG A 107 8.01 -5.26 9.41
N SER A 108 8.99 -4.41 9.70
CA SER A 108 8.75 -3.15 10.43
C SER A 108 7.78 -2.23 9.67
N GLN A 109 8.03 -1.99 8.38
CA GLN A 109 7.14 -1.16 7.55
C GLN A 109 5.72 -1.75 7.43
N THR A 110 5.63 -3.08 7.36
CA THR A 110 4.33 -3.77 7.32
C THR A 110 3.56 -3.58 8.62
N ALA A 111 4.23 -3.71 9.77
CA ALA A 111 3.61 -3.49 11.07
C ALA A 111 3.16 -2.03 11.24
N GLU A 112 3.99 -1.08 10.81
CA GLU A 112 3.67 0.34 10.85
C GLU A 112 2.45 0.68 9.97
N LEU A 113 2.42 0.18 8.74
CA LEU A 113 1.28 0.33 7.83
C LEU A 113 0.01 -0.32 8.41
N PHE A 114 0.14 -1.51 8.99
CA PHE A 114 -0.97 -2.20 9.65
C PHE A 114 -1.53 -1.37 10.82
N ALA A 115 -0.68 -0.83 11.68
CA ALA A 115 -1.07 0.02 12.79
C ALA A 115 -1.75 1.32 12.30
N LYS A 116 -1.19 1.96 11.26
CA LYS A 116 -1.78 3.16 10.64
C LYS A 116 -3.18 2.89 10.11
N MET A 117 -3.38 1.77 9.40
CA MET A 117 -4.69 1.42 8.83
C MET A 117 -5.73 1.02 9.89
N THR A 118 -5.31 0.42 11.00
CA THR A 118 -6.23 -0.01 12.09
C THR A 118 -6.58 1.09 13.08
N THR A 119 -5.79 2.17 13.13
CA THR A 119 -6.06 3.36 13.96
C THR A 119 -6.97 4.38 13.26
N ASP A 120 -7.31 4.17 11.98
CA ASP A 120 -8.22 5.03 11.24
C ASP A 120 -9.63 5.01 11.86
N LYS A 121 -10.03 6.17 12.39
CA LYS A 121 -11.25 6.37 13.19
C LYS A 121 -12.55 6.05 12.44
N LEU A 122 -12.53 6.02 11.10
CA LEU A 122 -13.72 5.76 10.29
C LEU A 122 -13.98 4.27 10.05
N VAL A 123 -13.05 3.39 10.40
CA VAL A 123 -13.22 1.94 10.23
C VAL A 123 -13.35 1.19 11.56
N GLY A 124 -13.11 1.89 12.67
CA GLY A 124 -13.23 1.39 14.03
C GLY A 124 -12.17 0.32 14.34
N PRO A 125 -11.82 0.10 15.62
CA PRO A 125 -10.85 -0.92 16.01
C PRO A 125 -11.46 -2.30 15.78
N LYS A 126 -11.29 -2.89 14.59
CA LYS A 126 -11.72 -4.27 14.29
C LYS A 126 -10.67 -5.31 14.68
N VAL A 127 -9.40 -4.92 14.79
CA VAL A 127 -8.29 -5.76 15.28
C VAL A 127 -7.23 -4.85 15.90
N SER A 128 -7.04 -4.92 17.22
CA SER A 128 -5.86 -4.34 17.88
C SER A 128 -4.82 -5.43 18.06
N ILE A 129 -3.66 -5.32 17.41
CA ILE A 129 -2.49 -6.11 17.81
C ILE A 129 -1.88 -5.36 18.98
N THR A 130 -2.13 -5.83 20.21
CA THR A 130 -1.35 -5.41 21.37
C THR A 130 0.06 -5.95 21.18
N SER A 131 0.95 -5.12 20.64
CA SER A 131 2.38 -5.38 20.67
C SER A 131 2.85 -5.28 22.12
N SER A 132 2.77 -6.39 22.85
CA SER A 132 3.41 -6.60 24.16
C SER A 132 4.90 -6.98 24.02
N VAL A 133 5.55 -6.56 22.94
CA VAL A 133 7.01 -6.66 22.80
C VAL A 133 7.54 -5.25 22.72
N ASP A 134 7.99 -4.78 23.87
CA ASP A 134 8.81 -3.59 24.04
C ASP A 134 9.92 -3.57 22.98
N VAL A 135 9.86 -2.60 22.06
CA VAL A 135 10.91 -2.30 21.08
C VAL A 135 12.24 -1.95 21.80
N SER A 136 12.16 -1.62 23.08
CA SER A 136 13.26 -1.32 24.00
C SER A 136 14.15 -2.52 24.36
N GLN A 137 13.80 -3.77 24.00
CA GLN A 137 14.61 -4.97 24.31
C GLN A 137 15.34 -5.60 23.11
N ILE A 138 15.33 -4.98 21.93
CA ILE A 138 16.05 -5.48 20.73
C ILE A 138 17.17 -4.51 20.28
N LEU A 139 17.68 -3.69 21.22
CA LEU A 139 18.96 -2.98 21.10
C LEU A 139 19.78 -3.26 22.37
#